data_AF-A0ABD5YS02-F1
#
_entry.id   AF-A0ABD5YS02-F1
#
_cell.length_a   1.000
_cell.length_b   1.000
_cell.length_c   1.000
_cell.angle_alpha   90.00
_cell.angle_beta   90.00
_cell.angle_gamma   90.00
#
_symmetry.space_group_name_H-M   'P 1'
#
loop_
_entity.id
_entity.type
_entity.pdbx_description
1 polymer ?
#
loop_
_entity_poly.entity_id
_entity_poly.type
_entity_poly.pdbx_seq_one_letter_code
_entity_poly.pdbx_strand_id
1 'polypeptide(L)'
;MRASGATQAGFNSSHERRAWVCGRTCATTVSDEHGTSNPDVLATVSDIDVIEDDWNGLDSLVLLGTYRDGTITLYREQIRDVATANDVPVCQLIEATLAHELGHCLVDLSEIDSPQTQRWRNVAESFLGIDSRPKAIHEAAANGFCFALLESRFETSPLFDCPEILSSPSD
;
A
#
# COMPACT_ATOMS: atom_id res chain seq x y z
N MET A 1 -10.61 -7.52 26.00
CA MET A 1 -9.37 -7.61 25.20
C MET A 1 -9.43 -8.84 24.33
N ARG A 2 -10.05 -8.73 23.15
CA ARG A 2 -9.90 -9.73 22.08
C ARG A 2 -8.77 -9.21 21.21
N ALA A 3 -7.71 -9.99 21.06
CA ALA A 3 -6.74 -9.75 20.00
C ALA A 3 -7.52 -9.80 18.68
N SER A 4 -7.61 -8.67 17.98
CA SER A 4 -8.14 -8.61 16.62
C SER A 4 -7.29 -9.56 15.79
N GLY A 5 -7.88 -10.68 15.40
CA GLY A 5 -7.28 -11.63 14.49
C GLY A 5 -7.38 -11.06 13.09
N ALA A 6 -6.65 -9.98 12.82
CA ALA A 6 -6.33 -9.58 11.47
C ALA A 6 -5.71 -10.81 10.80
N THR A 7 -6.50 -11.32 9.87
CA THR A 7 -6.43 -12.61 9.21
C THR A 7 -4.99 -12.94 8.79
N GLN A 8 -4.56 -14.18 9.01
CA GLN A 8 -3.42 -14.80 8.33
C GLN A 8 -3.71 -14.91 6.82
N ALA A 9 -3.98 -13.80 6.14
CA ALA A 9 -4.20 -13.77 4.71
C ALA A 9 -2.84 -13.95 4.00
N GLY A 10 -2.70 -15.07 3.28
CA GLY A 10 -2.02 -15.10 1.99
C GLY A 10 -0.50 -14.90 1.89
N PHE A 11 0.30 -14.90 2.97
CA PHE A 11 1.76 -14.83 2.78
C PHE A 11 2.30 -16.11 2.13
N ASN A 12 2.79 -16.01 0.90
CA ASN A 12 3.41 -17.12 0.18
C ASN A 12 4.86 -17.34 0.60
N SER A 13 5.46 -16.39 1.33
CA SER A 13 6.86 -16.48 1.78
C SER A 13 7.17 -15.73 3.09
N SER A 14 8.29 -16.10 3.72
CA SER A 14 8.85 -15.38 4.88
C SER A 14 9.36 -13.98 4.53
N HIS A 15 9.61 -13.68 3.25
CA HIS A 15 9.99 -12.35 2.78
C HIS A 15 8.77 -11.43 2.74
N GLU A 16 7.63 -11.87 2.19
CA GLU A 16 6.38 -11.09 2.18
C GLU A 16 5.92 -10.77 3.61
N ARG A 17 6.00 -11.74 4.53
CA ARG A 17 5.67 -11.50 5.94
C ARG A 17 6.56 -10.42 6.58
N ARG A 18 7.86 -10.40 6.26
CA ARG A 18 8.77 -9.37 6.77
C ARG A 18 8.51 -8.01 6.14
N ALA A 19 8.15 -7.98 4.86
CA ALA A 19 7.73 -6.77 4.16
C ALA A 19 6.48 -6.15 4.76
N TRP A 20 5.47 -6.98 5.03
CA TRP A 20 4.28 -6.55 5.76
C TRP A 20 4.61 -5.93 7.12
N VAL A 21 5.46 -6.59 7.91
CA VAL A 21 5.88 -6.06 9.22
C VAL A 21 6.65 -4.75 9.06
N CYS A 22 7.56 -4.66 8.09
CA CYS A 22 8.32 -3.45 7.78
C CYS A 22 7.38 -2.29 7.42
N GLY A 23 6.40 -2.52 6.54
CA GLY A 23 5.38 -1.53 6.19
C GLY A 23 4.57 -1.07 7.41
N ARG A 24 4.11 -2.01 8.26
CA ARG A 24 3.42 -1.66 9.51
C ARG A 24 4.28 -0.78 10.43
N THR A 25 5.54 -1.14 10.62
CA THR A 25 6.47 -0.37 11.46
C THR A 25 6.71 1.03 10.89
N CYS A 26 6.93 1.13 9.58
CA CYS A 26 7.09 2.41 8.89
C CYS A 26 5.85 3.31 9.08
N ALA A 27 4.64 2.79 8.89
CA ALA A 27 3.41 3.56 9.10
C ALA A 27 3.30 4.11 10.54
N THR A 28 3.65 3.31 11.54
CA THR A 28 3.69 3.76 12.95
C THR A 28 4.74 4.86 13.14
N THR A 29 5.97 4.66 12.65
CA THR A 29 7.04 5.65 12.78
C THR A 29 6.68 6.99 12.14
N VAL A 30 6.20 6.96 10.90
CA VAL A 30 5.78 8.17 10.16
C VAL A 30 4.60 8.85 10.85
N SER A 31 3.62 8.07 11.33
CA SER A 31 2.48 8.62 12.06
C SER A 31 2.88 9.30 13.37
N ASP A 32 3.81 8.69 14.11
CA ASP A 32 4.33 9.23 15.37
C ASP A 32 5.18 10.48 15.13
N GLU A 33 5.99 10.50 14.07
CA GLU A 33 6.83 11.63 13.68
C GLU A 33 6.00 12.87 13.31
N HIS A 34 4.93 12.68 12.53
CA HIS A 34 4.09 13.78 12.06
C HIS A 34 2.84 14.01 12.91
N GLY A 35 2.60 13.17 13.94
CA GLY A 35 1.47 13.29 14.85
C GLY A 35 0.10 13.06 14.19
N THR A 36 0.05 12.28 13.11
CA THR A 36 -1.16 12.06 12.32
C THR A 36 -1.15 10.69 11.65
N SER A 37 -2.32 10.03 11.60
CA SER A 37 -2.56 8.83 10.79
C SER A 37 -3.45 9.11 9.57
N ASN A 38 -3.65 10.39 9.23
CA ASN A 38 -4.42 10.77 8.05
C ASN A 38 -3.53 10.69 6.79
N PRO A 39 -3.87 9.81 5.81
CA PRO A 39 -3.11 9.67 4.57
C PRO A 39 -2.92 10.97 3.79
N ASP A 40 -3.95 11.82 3.67
CA ASP A 40 -3.85 13.10 2.95
C ASP A 40 -2.84 14.05 3.61
N VAL A 41 -2.86 14.09 4.94
CA VAL A 41 -1.91 14.92 5.70
C VAL A 41 -0.50 14.34 5.56
N LEU A 42 -0.35 13.01 5.62
CA LEU A 42 0.94 12.35 5.45
C LEU A 42 1.54 12.57 4.05
N ALA A 43 0.73 12.51 3.00
CA ALA A 43 1.17 12.84 1.64
C ALA A 43 1.71 14.29 1.58
N THR A 44 0.96 15.23 2.15
CA THR A 44 1.34 16.66 2.18
C THR A 44 2.66 16.90 2.91
N VAL A 45 2.84 16.33 4.11
CA VAL A 45 4.07 16.55 4.89
C VAL A 45 5.27 15.76 4.36
N SER A 46 5.03 14.79 3.48
CA SER A 46 6.07 14.02 2.78
C SER A 46 6.41 14.59 1.41
N ASP A 47 5.90 15.79 1.06
CA ASP A 47 6.05 16.42 -0.26
C ASP A 47 5.59 15.51 -1.42
N ILE A 48 4.51 14.74 -1.21
CA ILE A 48 3.88 13.89 -2.23
C ILE A 48 2.60 14.55 -2.71
N ASP A 49 2.52 14.81 -4.01
CA ASP A 49 1.33 15.36 -4.65
C ASP A 49 0.26 14.27 -4.80
N VAL A 50 -0.99 14.61 -4.49
CA VAL A 50 -2.15 13.72 -4.72
C VAL A 50 -3.07 14.36 -5.73
N ILE A 51 -3.33 13.66 -6.83
CA ILE A 51 -4.26 14.08 -7.87
C ILE A 51 -5.34 13.03 -8.08
N GLU A 52 -6.49 13.46 -8.59
CA GLU A 52 -7.58 12.59 -8.98
C GLU A 52 -7.69 12.58 -10.51
N ASP A 53 -7.91 11.40 -11.10
CA ASP A 53 -8.18 11.21 -12.53
C ASP A 53 -9.51 10.47 -12.70
N ASP A 54 -10.31 10.89 -13.68
CA ASP A 54 -11.59 10.28 -14.02
C ASP A 54 -11.42 9.19 -15.11
N TRP A 55 -10.20 8.67 -15.29
CA TRP A 55 -9.95 7.55 -16.19
C TRP A 55 -10.69 6.28 -15.73
N ASN A 56 -11.51 5.72 -16.63
CA ASN A 56 -12.35 4.54 -16.38
C ASN A 56 -11.68 3.21 -16.77
N GLY A 57 -10.35 3.18 -16.88
CA GLY A 57 -9.65 1.93 -17.17
C GLY A 57 -9.84 1.40 -18.59
N LEU A 58 -9.58 0.11 -18.71
CA LEU A 58 -9.97 -0.77 -19.82
C LEU A 58 -10.79 -1.92 -19.21
N ASP A 59 -11.70 -2.53 -19.97
CA ASP A 59 -12.69 -3.52 -19.46
C ASP A 59 -12.12 -4.67 -18.60
N SER A 60 -10.82 -4.96 -18.67
CA SER A 60 -10.14 -6.03 -17.93
C SER A 60 -9.04 -5.55 -16.98
N LEU A 61 -8.91 -4.25 -16.75
CA LEU A 61 -7.86 -3.68 -15.89
C LEU A 61 -8.49 -2.71 -14.89
N VAL A 62 -8.47 -3.13 -13.62
CA VAL A 62 -8.81 -2.27 -12.49
C VAL A 62 -7.52 -1.70 -11.90
N LEU A 63 -7.47 -0.37 -11.83
CA LEU A 63 -6.37 0.38 -11.24
C LEU A 63 -7.00 1.45 -10.34
N LEU A 64 -6.79 1.33 -9.03
CA LEU A 64 -7.36 2.26 -8.06
C LEU A 64 -6.45 3.48 -7.84
N GLY A 65 -5.15 3.23 -7.79
CA GLY A 65 -4.13 4.24 -7.62
C GLY A 65 -2.84 3.88 -8.33
N THR A 66 -1.98 4.90 -8.53
CA THR A 66 -0.59 4.72 -8.95
C THR A 66 0.28 5.80 -8.35
N TYR A 67 1.49 5.44 -7.95
CA TYR A 67 2.56 6.39 -7.68
C TYR A 67 3.56 6.50 -8.84
N ARG A 68 3.93 7.74 -9.19
CA ARG A 68 5.03 8.04 -10.10
C ARG A 68 5.61 9.42 -9.84
N ASP A 69 6.95 9.50 -9.77
CA ASP A 69 7.71 10.76 -9.77
C ASP A 69 7.24 11.81 -8.73
N GLY A 70 6.89 11.36 -7.52
CA GLY A 70 6.41 12.23 -6.44
C GLY A 70 4.89 12.51 -6.47
N THR A 71 4.15 11.91 -7.40
CA THR A 71 2.70 12.09 -7.54
C THR A 71 1.96 10.77 -7.39
N ILE A 72 0.97 10.75 -6.51
CA ILE A 72 -0.06 9.70 -6.42
C ILE A 72 -1.26 10.15 -7.24
N THR A 73 -1.70 9.30 -8.17
CA THR A 73 -2.93 9.47 -8.94
C THR A 73 -3.98 8.49 -8.43
N LEU A 74 -5.16 8.98 -8.05
CA LEU A 74 -6.31 8.20 -7.63
C LEU A 74 -7.35 8.17 -8.76
N TYR A 75 -7.71 6.97 -9.24
CA TYR A 75 -8.65 6.80 -10.36
C TYR A 75 -10.09 6.73 -9.85
N ARG A 76 -10.77 7.88 -9.87
CA ARG A 76 -12.00 8.10 -9.11
C ARG A 76 -13.15 7.18 -9.48
N GLU A 77 -13.39 7.01 -10.78
CA GLU A 77 -14.50 6.19 -11.26
C GLU A 77 -14.24 4.70 -10.99
N GLN A 78 -13.00 4.23 -11.17
CA GLN A 78 -12.60 2.87 -10.79
C GLN A 78 -12.79 2.61 -9.30
N ILE A 79 -12.39 3.55 -8.45
CA ILE A 79 -12.62 3.47 -6.99
C ILE A 79 -14.13 3.41 -6.68
N ARG A 80 -14.97 4.21 -7.34
CA ARG A 80 -16.43 4.15 -7.13
C ARG A 80 -17.04 2.82 -7.54
N ASP A 81 -16.62 2.28 -8.68
CA ASP A 81 -17.11 1.01 -9.18
C ASP A 81 -16.74 -0.14 -8.24
N VAL A 82 -15.49 -0.20 -7.80
CA VAL A 82 -15.01 -1.22 -6.85
C VAL A 82 -15.65 -1.05 -5.48
N ALA A 83 -15.78 0.18 -4.98
CA ALA A 83 -16.46 0.46 -3.73
C ALA A 83 -17.92 -0.02 -3.76
N THR A 84 -18.63 0.25 -4.86
CA THR A 84 -20.03 -0.19 -5.06
C THR A 84 -20.13 -1.71 -5.14
N ALA A 85 -19.24 -2.36 -5.90
CA ALA A 85 -19.24 -3.81 -6.07
C ALA A 85 -18.99 -4.58 -4.76
N ASN A 86 -18.27 -3.97 -3.81
CA ASN A 86 -17.87 -4.59 -2.56
C ASN A 86 -18.60 -4.03 -1.32
N ASP A 87 -19.61 -3.16 -1.52
CA ASP A 87 -20.36 -2.50 -0.43
C ASP A 87 -19.45 -1.76 0.57
N VAL A 88 -18.39 -1.12 0.06
CA VAL A 88 -17.44 -0.31 0.85
C VAL A 88 -17.77 1.17 0.65
N PRO A 89 -17.79 2.00 1.71
CA PRO A 89 -17.92 3.44 1.53
C PRO A 89 -16.80 4.00 0.67
N VAL A 90 -17.14 4.75 -0.39
CA VAL A 90 -16.16 5.31 -1.36
C VAL A 90 -15.03 6.06 -0.67
N CYS A 91 -15.33 6.86 0.36
CA CYS A 91 -14.30 7.60 1.10
C CYS A 91 -13.29 6.68 1.80
N GLN A 92 -13.71 5.51 2.30
CA GLN A 92 -12.81 4.56 2.93
C GLN A 92 -11.90 3.90 1.90
N LEU A 93 -12.42 3.58 0.71
CA LEU A 93 -11.59 3.02 -0.36
C LEU A 93 -10.60 4.05 -0.91
N ILE A 94 -11.00 5.33 -1.04
CA ILE A 94 -10.08 6.43 -1.39
C ILE A 94 -8.93 6.50 -0.38
N GLU A 95 -9.25 6.56 0.92
CA GLU A 95 -8.22 6.65 1.97
C GLU A 95 -7.32 5.40 2.00
N ALA A 96 -7.88 4.21 1.75
CA ALA A 96 -7.13 2.96 1.67
C ALA A 96 -6.21 2.92 0.47
N THR A 97 -6.68 3.32 -0.71
CA THR A 97 -5.84 3.42 -1.90
C THR A 97 -4.72 4.43 -1.68
N LEU A 98 -5.01 5.61 -1.14
CA LEU A 98 -3.98 6.60 -0.84
C LEU A 98 -2.95 6.08 0.18
N ALA A 99 -3.41 5.44 1.26
CA ALA A 99 -2.52 4.84 2.25
C ALA A 99 -1.65 3.71 1.67
N HIS A 100 -2.20 2.90 0.77
CA HIS A 100 -1.47 1.87 0.05
C HIS A 100 -0.38 2.47 -0.84
N GLU A 101 -0.71 3.45 -1.68
CA GLU A 101 0.25 4.12 -2.55
C GLU A 101 1.35 4.85 -1.74
N LEU A 102 1.00 5.48 -0.61
CA LEU A 102 1.99 6.01 0.33
C LEU A 102 2.93 4.94 0.87
N GLY A 103 2.43 3.73 1.11
CA GLY A 103 3.25 2.58 1.48
C GLY A 103 4.29 2.23 0.40
N HIS A 104 3.94 2.30 -0.88
CA HIS A 104 4.91 2.14 -1.98
C HIS A 104 5.95 3.26 -2.01
N CYS A 105 5.59 4.47 -1.59
CA CYS A 105 6.49 5.63 -1.59
C CYS A 105 7.47 5.62 -0.41
N LEU A 106 6.96 5.36 0.80
CA LEU A 106 7.64 5.68 2.05
C LEU A 106 8.37 4.47 2.66
N VAL A 107 7.98 3.23 2.31
CA VAL A 107 8.59 2.04 2.90
C VAL A 107 9.91 1.73 2.20
N ASP A 108 11.02 1.98 2.90
CA ASP A 108 12.33 1.50 2.46
C ASP A 108 12.48 0.00 2.78
N LEU A 109 12.42 -0.83 1.75
CA LEU A 109 12.57 -2.28 1.89
C LEU A 109 14.04 -2.72 1.99
N SER A 110 15.02 -1.82 1.94
CA SER A 110 16.45 -2.14 2.03
C SER A 110 16.76 -2.99 3.25
N GLU A 111 16.09 -2.74 4.38
CA GLU A 111 16.32 -3.43 5.67
C GLU A 111 15.85 -4.89 5.71
N ILE A 112 15.05 -5.34 4.74
CA ILE A 112 14.46 -6.69 4.74
C ILE A 112 15.45 -7.74 4.21
N ASP A 113 16.44 -7.28 3.46
CA ASP A 113 17.36 -8.14 2.74
C ASP A 113 18.57 -8.52 3.57
N SER A 114 19.08 -9.73 3.31
CA SER A 114 20.39 -10.09 3.84
C SER A 114 21.48 -9.20 3.23
N PRO A 115 22.59 -8.94 3.94
CA PRO A 115 23.71 -8.17 3.40
C PRO A 115 24.27 -8.73 2.08
N GLN A 116 24.18 -10.06 1.89
CA GLN A 116 24.58 -10.71 0.63
C GLN A 116 23.59 -10.43 -0.50
N THR A 117 22.28 -10.44 -0.22
CA THR A 117 21.22 -10.14 -1.20
C THR A 117 21.27 -8.67 -1.63
N GLN A 118 21.46 -7.75 -0.68
CA GLN A 118 21.66 -6.32 -0.97
C GLN A 118 22.85 -6.09 -1.90
N ARG A 119 23.98 -6.75 -1.64
CA ARG A 119 25.20 -6.56 -2.43
C ARG A 119 25.03 -6.98 -3.90
N TRP A 120 24.36 -8.11 -4.15
CA TRP A 120 24.05 -8.55 -5.51
C TRP A 120 23.02 -7.66 -6.19
N ARG A 121 22.04 -7.13 -5.44
CA ARG A 121 21.08 -6.18 -5.98
C ARG A 121 21.73 -4.86 -6.38
N ASN A 122 22.56 -4.27 -5.52
CA ASN A 122 23.26 -3.02 -5.85
C ASN A 122 24.10 -3.17 -7.13
N VAL A 123 24.65 -4.36 -7.37
CA VAL A 123 25.31 -4.69 -8.64
C VAL A 123 24.31 -4.78 -9.80
N ALA A 124 23.18 -5.47 -9.63
CA ALA A 124 22.15 -5.59 -10.67
C ALA A 124 21.48 -4.25 -11.02
N GLU A 125 21.11 -3.45 -10.02
CA GLU A 125 20.54 -2.11 -10.18
C GLU A 125 21.55 -1.15 -10.83
N SER A 126 22.81 -1.14 -10.39
CA SER A 126 23.81 -0.25 -10.99
C SER A 126 24.16 -0.59 -12.44
N PHE A 127 24.00 -1.85 -12.85
CA PHE A 127 24.29 -2.28 -14.22
C PHE A 127 23.07 -2.28 -15.15
N LEU A 128 21.87 -2.55 -14.64
CA LEU A 128 20.67 -2.75 -15.47
C LEU A 128 19.56 -1.75 -15.19
N GLY A 129 19.61 -1.00 -14.09
CA GLY A 129 18.55 -0.07 -13.69
C GLY A 129 17.21 -0.74 -13.35
N ILE A 130 17.22 -2.04 -13.05
CA ILE A 130 16.02 -2.83 -12.75
C ILE A 130 15.96 -3.09 -11.24
N ASP A 131 14.91 -2.61 -10.58
CA ASP A 131 14.57 -3.07 -9.23
C ASP A 131 14.17 -4.54 -9.32
N SER A 132 15.00 -5.40 -8.73
CA SER A 132 14.91 -6.85 -8.90
C SER A 132 13.98 -7.52 -7.88
N ARG A 133 13.28 -6.73 -7.05
CA ARG A 133 12.42 -7.29 -6.01
C ARG A 133 11.11 -7.83 -6.61
N PRO A 134 10.63 -8.99 -6.16
CA PRO A 134 9.32 -9.48 -6.55
C PRO A 134 8.22 -8.48 -6.18
N LYS A 135 7.31 -8.20 -7.12
CA LYS A 135 6.13 -7.33 -6.90
C LYS A 135 5.42 -7.66 -5.58
N ALA A 136 5.23 -8.93 -5.28
CA ALA A 136 4.56 -9.39 -4.04
C ALA A 136 5.19 -8.86 -2.74
N ILE A 137 6.50 -8.58 -2.70
CA ILE A 137 7.16 -8.00 -1.51
C ILE A 137 6.77 -6.53 -1.36
N HIS A 138 6.72 -5.76 -2.45
CA HIS A 138 6.29 -4.36 -2.42
C HIS A 138 4.82 -4.26 -2.00
N GLU A 139 3.95 -5.06 -2.63
CA GLU A 139 2.53 -5.11 -2.28
C GLU A 139 2.30 -5.48 -0.81
N ALA A 140 3.05 -6.47 -0.29
CA ALA A 140 2.94 -6.86 1.10
C ALA A 140 3.34 -5.71 2.05
N ALA A 141 4.39 -4.94 1.72
CA ALA A 141 4.78 -3.78 2.50
C ALA A 141 3.76 -2.65 2.43
N ALA A 142 3.29 -2.30 1.23
CA ALA A 142 2.28 -1.27 1.01
C ALA A 142 0.98 -1.60 1.75
N ASN A 143 0.52 -2.85 1.68
CA ASN A 143 -0.64 -3.30 2.43
C ASN A 143 -0.41 -3.28 3.95
N GLY A 144 0.79 -3.65 4.42
CA GLY A 144 1.15 -3.55 5.84
C GLY A 144 1.12 -2.11 6.34
N PHE A 145 1.65 -1.18 5.55
CA PHE A 145 1.61 0.26 5.83
C PHE A 145 0.16 0.76 5.89
N CYS A 146 -0.63 0.50 4.85
CA CYS A 146 -2.05 0.86 4.77
C CYS A 146 -2.86 0.35 5.97
N PHE A 147 -2.69 -0.93 6.31
CA PHE A 147 -3.42 -1.54 7.41
C PHE A 147 -3.06 -0.89 8.75
N ALA A 148 -1.77 -0.71 9.06
CA ALA A 148 -1.37 -0.07 10.30
C ALA A 148 -1.87 1.38 10.42
N LEU A 149 -1.92 2.11 9.31
CA LEU A 149 -2.38 3.49 9.27
C LEU A 149 -3.88 3.62 9.54
N LEU A 150 -4.67 2.70 8.98
CA LEU A 150 -6.13 2.79 8.94
C LEU A 150 -6.86 1.91 9.96
N GLU A 151 -6.21 0.88 10.53
CA GLU A 151 -6.82 -0.09 11.45
C GLU A 151 -7.59 0.60 12.58
N SER A 152 -7.01 1.65 13.18
CA SER A 152 -7.65 2.41 14.27
C SER A 152 -8.80 3.33 13.83
N ARG A 153 -8.82 3.74 12.56
CA ARG A 153 -9.82 4.68 12.01
C ARG A 153 -11.04 3.96 11.46
N PHE A 154 -10.86 2.74 10.99
CA PHE A 154 -11.87 1.95 10.29
C PHE A 154 -12.09 0.57 10.93
N GLU A 155 -11.98 0.45 12.26
CA GLU A 155 -12.06 -0.84 13.00
C GLU A 155 -13.27 -1.73 12.65
N THR A 156 -14.35 -1.17 12.09
CA THR A 156 -15.57 -1.87 11.68
C THR A 156 -15.80 -1.92 10.17
N SER A 157 -14.81 -1.55 9.35
CA SER A 157 -14.97 -1.49 7.90
C SER A 157 -14.80 -2.86 7.24
N PRO A 158 -15.67 -3.22 6.28
CA PRO A 158 -15.51 -4.44 5.48
C PRO A 158 -14.24 -4.43 4.62
N LEU A 159 -13.59 -3.28 4.44
CA LEU A 159 -12.30 -3.15 3.76
C LEU A 159 -11.22 -4.08 4.35
N PHE A 160 -11.26 -4.32 5.67
CA PHE A 160 -10.27 -5.17 6.34
C PHE A 160 -10.59 -6.66 6.31
N ASP A 161 -11.79 -7.02 5.85
CA ASP A 161 -12.16 -8.42 5.65
C ASP A 161 -11.62 -8.96 4.31
N CYS A 162 -11.26 -8.08 3.36
CA CYS A 162 -10.67 -8.44 2.06
C CYS A 162 -9.56 -7.44 1.64
N PRO A 163 -8.33 -7.56 2.20
CA PRO A 163 -7.21 -6.69 1.82
C PRO A 163 -6.80 -6.82 0.35
N GLU A 164 -7.20 -7.90 -0.33
CA GLU A 164 -6.91 -8.15 -1.74
C GLU A 164 -7.55 -7.11 -2.68
N ILE A 165 -8.60 -6.39 -2.23
CA ILE A 165 -9.21 -5.27 -2.97
C ILE A 165 -8.17 -4.19 -3.32
N LEU A 166 -7.12 -4.05 -2.51
CA LEU A 166 -6.07 -3.06 -2.71
C LEU A 166 -4.93 -3.55 -3.62
N SER A 167 -4.79 -4.86 -3.83
CA SER A 167 -3.60 -5.45 -4.46
C SER A 167 -3.89 -6.36 -5.65
N SER A 168 -5.15 -6.70 -5.92
CA SER A 168 -5.54 -7.61 -7.01
C SER A 168 -6.39 -6.88 -8.06
N PRO A 169 -6.03 -6.94 -9.35
CA PRO A 169 -7.03 -6.71 -10.39
C PRO A 169 -8.11 -7.79 -10.25
N SER A 170 -9.38 -7.40 -10.31
CA SER A 170 -10.51 -8.33 -10.28
C SER A 170 -10.32 -9.41 -11.35
N ASP A 171 -10.39 -10.69 -10.96
CA ASP A 171 -10.51 -11.81 -11.91
C ASP A 171 -11.85 -11.77 -12.67
#